data_AF-A0A0M0BL99-F1
#
_entry.id   AF-A0A0M0BL99-F1
#
_cell.length_a   1.000
_cell.length_b   1.000
_cell.length_c   1.000
_cell.angle_alpha   90.00
_cell.angle_beta   90.00
_cell.angle_gamma   90.00
#
_symmetry.space_group_name_H-M   'P 1'
#
loop_
_entity.id
_entity.type
_entity.pdbx_description
1 polymer ?
#
loop_
_entity_poly.entity_id
_entity_poly.type
_entity_poly.pdbx_seq_one_letter_code
_entity_poly.pdbx_strand_id
1 'polypeptide(L)'
;MSVSLDQEYFDFCFKVLNYSIELTRSTGYASTRMTDVLQKLVDLSFQIEGVGKKEFYETLNEKFKNRRLMTSQMGQSEYLDELLQLFVDEWRKK
;
A
#
# COMPACT_ATOMS: atom_id res chain seq x y z
N MET A 1 6.48 -19.53 -17.28
CA MET A 1 6.14 -19.70 -15.86
C MET A 1 4.95 -18.80 -15.59
N SER A 2 3.80 -19.33 -15.17
CA SER A 2 2.66 -18.47 -14.81
C SER A 2 3.04 -17.70 -13.55
N VAL A 3 2.94 -16.38 -13.59
CA VAL A 3 3.06 -15.56 -12.38
C VAL A 3 1.90 -15.96 -11.45
N SER A 4 2.18 -16.21 -10.18
CA SER A 4 1.11 -16.55 -9.23
C SER A 4 0.23 -15.33 -9.01
N LEU A 5 -1.07 -15.54 -8.77
CA LEU A 5 -2.01 -14.47 -8.47
C LEU A 5 -1.53 -13.57 -7.31
N ASP A 6 -0.97 -14.19 -6.26
CA ASP A 6 -0.34 -13.49 -5.14
C ASP A 6 0.75 -12.50 -5.56
N GLN A 7 1.54 -12.87 -6.58
CA GLN A 7 2.59 -12.03 -7.09
C GLN A 7 2.05 -10.85 -7.91
N GLU A 8 1.09 -11.11 -8.80
CA GLU A 8 0.45 -10.05 -9.59
C GLU A 8 -0.29 -9.06 -8.69
N TYR A 9 -0.95 -9.56 -7.66
CA TYR A 9 -1.68 -8.74 -6.68
C TYR A 9 -0.73 -7.85 -5.88
N PHE A 10 0.39 -8.42 -5.40
CA PHE A 10 1.43 -7.66 -4.72
C PHE A 10 2.01 -6.54 -5.60
N ASP A 11 2.36 -6.86 -6.84
CA ASP A 11 2.93 -5.90 -7.79
C ASP A 11 1.92 -4.79 -8.13
N PHE A 12 0.62 -5.12 -8.20
CA PHE A 12 -0.44 -4.14 -8.41
C PHE A 12 -0.58 -3.17 -7.23
N CYS A 13 -0.66 -3.69 -6.00
CA CYS A 13 -0.69 -2.86 -4.79
C CYS A 13 0.54 -1.95 -4.71
N PHE A 14 1.71 -2.46 -5.09
CA PHE A 14 2.94 -1.69 -5.10
C PHE A 14 2.90 -0.53 -6.11
N LYS A 15 2.35 -0.75 -7.32
CA LYS A 15 2.15 0.32 -8.30
C LYS A 15 1.20 1.41 -7.81
N VAL A 16 0.11 1.04 -7.14
CA VAL A 16 -0.85 2.00 -6.57
C VAL A 16 -0.20 2.87 -5.50
N LEU A 17 0.68 2.29 -4.66
CA LEU A 17 1.47 3.03 -3.69
C LEU A 17 2.43 4.02 -4.36
N ASN A 18 3.16 3.59 -5.39
CA ASN A 18 4.07 4.46 -6.14
C ASN A 18 3.34 5.66 -6.75
N TYR A 19 2.16 5.47 -7.32
CA TYR A 19 1.33 6.58 -7.80
C TYR A 19 0.88 7.51 -6.67
N SER A 20 0.57 6.96 -5.48
CA SER A 20 0.25 7.79 -4.31
C SER A 20 1.41 8.71 -3.92
N ILE A 21 2.65 8.20 -3.99
CA ILE A 21 3.89 8.94 -3.69
C ILE A 21 4.20 9.98 -4.76
N GLU A 22 3.99 9.68 -6.04
CA GLU A 22 4.15 10.68 -7.10
C GLU A 22 3.18 11.85 -6.91
N LEU A 23 1.96 11.55 -6.44
CA LEU A 23 0.92 12.54 -6.23
C LEU A 23 1.10 13.37 -4.95
N THR A 24 1.88 12.95 -3.94
CA THR A 24 2.16 13.82 -2.77
C THR A 24 3.02 15.03 -3.12
N ARG A 25 3.77 14.96 -4.23
CA ARG A 25 4.52 16.09 -4.79
C ARG A 25 3.65 17.06 -5.59
N SER A 26 2.42 16.67 -5.92
CA SER A 26 1.44 17.52 -6.58
C SER A 26 0.55 18.21 -5.54
N THR A 27 0.25 19.50 -5.72
CA THR A 27 -0.67 20.22 -4.84
C THR A 27 -2.10 19.71 -5.06
N GLY A 28 -2.56 18.75 -4.24
CA GLY A 28 -3.94 18.26 -4.29
C GLY A 28 -4.24 17.04 -3.43
N TYR A 29 -5.53 16.73 -3.28
CA TYR A 29 -6.06 15.58 -2.51
C TYR A 29 -5.87 14.21 -3.22
N ALA A 30 -5.15 14.16 -4.33
CA ALA A 30 -5.04 12.98 -5.19
C ALA A 30 -4.26 11.84 -4.53
N SER A 31 -3.18 12.17 -3.80
CA SER A 31 -2.41 11.22 -2.99
C SER A 31 -3.27 10.54 -1.93
N THR A 32 -4.13 11.30 -1.26
CA THR A 32 -5.05 10.79 -0.23
C THR A 32 -6.02 9.78 -0.81
N ARG A 33 -6.63 10.09 -1.96
CA ARG A 33 -7.56 9.19 -2.66
C ARG A 33 -6.87 7.91 -3.13
N MET A 34 -5.66 8.00 -3.66
CA MET A 34 -4.92 6.80 -4.09
C MET A 34 -4.51 5.93 -2.90
N THR A 35 -4.22 6.54 -1.75
CA THR A 35 -3.97 5.80 -0.51
C THR A 35 -5.25 5.12 -0.01
N ASP A 36 -6.43 5.73 -0.17
CA ASP A 36 -7.72 5.09 0.13
C ASP A 36 -8.00 3.90 -0.81
N VAL A 37 -7.60 4.01 -2.08
CA VAL A 37 -7.64 2.89 -3.02
C VAL A 37 -6.71 1.76 -2.55
N LEU A 38 -5.48 2.09 -2.14
CA LEU A 38 -4.54 1.11 -1.61
C LEU A 38 -5.10 0.41 -0.36
N GLN A 39 -5.72 1.15 0.56
CA GLN A 39 -6.37 0.56 1.74
C GLN A 39 -7.46 -0.45 1.34
N LYS A 40 -8.32 -0.10 0.37
CA LYS A 40 -9.34 -1.03 -0.13
C LYS A 40 -8.74 -2.29 -0.76
N LEU A 41 -7.61 -2.17 -1.45
CA LEU A 41 -6.89 -3.33 -1.98
C LEU A 41 -6.33 -4.19 -0.85
N VAL A 42 -5.80 -3.59 0.21
CA VAL A 42 -5.38 -4.40 1.38
C VAL A 42 -6.56 -5.10 2.02
N ASP A 43 -7.73 -4.47 2.14
CA ASP A 43 -8.93 -5.13 2.69
C ASP A 43 -9.43 -6.27 1.78
N LEU A 44 -9.34 -6.11 0.46
CA LEU A 44 -9.72 -7.13 -0.51
C LEU A 44 -8.76 -8.34 -0.53
N SER A 45 -7.49 -8.16 -0.15
CA SER A 45 -6.52 -9.26 -0.14
C SER A 45 -6.95 -10.41 0.77
N PHE A 46 -7.69 -10.11 1.84
CA PHE A 46 -8.24 -11.09 2.78
C PHE A 46 -9.40 -11.92 2.22
N GLN A 47 -9.98 -11.49 1.10
CA GLN A 47 -11.15 -12.12 0.49
C GLN A 47 -10.81 -12.91 -0.78
N ILE A 48 -9.62 -12.70 -1.35
CA ILE A 48 -9.20 -13.31 -2.61
C ILE A 48 -8.41 -14.58 -2.34
N GLU A 49 -8.98 -15.73 -2.72
CA GLU A 49 -8.28 -17.01 -2.70
C GLU A 49 -7.07 -16.97 -3.65
N GLY A 50 -5.90 -17.39 -3.17
CA GLY A 50 -4.65 -17.33 -3.93
C GLY A 50 -3.81 -16.07 -3.71
N VAL A 51 -4.23 -15.15 -2.84
CA VAL A 51 -3.37 -14.10 -2.26
C VAL A 51 -2.87 -14.58 -0.89
N GLY A 52 -1.57 -14.83 -0.79
CA GLY A 52 -0.94 -15.62 0.27
C GLY A 52 -0.14 -14.82 1.30
N LYS A 53 0.19 -13.55 1.04
CA LYS A 53 0.99 -12.71 1.96
C LYS A 53 0.16 -12.14 3.12
N LYS A 54 -0.56 -13.00 3.85
CA LYS A 54 -1.52 -12.60 4.88
C LYS A 54 -0.89 -11.71 5.97
N GLU A 55 0.26 -12.10 6.52
CA GLU A 55 0.97 -11.33 7.56
C GLU A 55 1.36 -9.91 7.10
N PHE A 56 1.79 -9.79 5.84
CA PHE A 56 2.11 -8.50 5.24
C PHE A 56 0.86 -7.61 5.11
N TYR A 57 -0.26 -8.16 4.63
CA TYR A 57 -1.50 -7.41 4.51
C TYR A 57 -2.11 -7.07 5.89
N GLU A 58 -1.93 -7.91 6.91
CA GLU A 58 -2.31 -7.59 8.29
C GLU A 58 -1.52 -6.39 8.81
N THR A 59 -0.20 -6.40 8.62
CA THR A 59 0.70 -5.28 8.98
C THR A 59 0.29 -3.98 8.29
N LEU A 60 -0.01 -4.03 6.99
CA LEU A 60 -0.49 -2.85 6.25
C LEU A 60 -1.84 -2.35 6.77
N ASN A 61 -2.77 -3.25 7.08
CA ASN A 61 -4.08 -2.87 7.60
C ASN A 61 -3.97 -2.14 8.94
N GLU A 62 -3.10 -2.59 9.84
CA GLU A 62 -2.82 -1.89 11.09
C GLU A 62 -2.27 -0.47 10.86
N LYS A 63 -1.34 -0.32 9.90
CA LYS A 63 -0.82 1.00 9.51
C LYS A 63 -1.91 1.92 8.96
N PHE A 64 -2.87 1.40 8.18
CA PHE A 64 -4.00 2.19 7.69
C PHE A 64 -4.96 2.62 8.81
N LYS A 65 -5.18 1.79 9.83
CA LYS A 65 -6.00 2.17 10.99
C LYS A 65 -5.40 3.34 11.76
N ASN A 66 -4.06 3.39 11.86
CA ASN A 66 -3.32 4.46 12.53
C ASN A 66 -3.21 5.76 11.69
N ARG A 67 -3.52 5.71 10.38
CA ARG A 67 -3.43 6.84 9.44
C ARG A 67 -4.37 8.02 9.76
N ARG A 68 -5.50 7.78 10.45
CA ARG A 68 -6.54 8.80 10.72
C ARG A 68 -6.06 10.05 11.47
N LEU A 69 -4.83 10.04 11.99
CA LEU A 69 -4.25 11.13 12.76
C LEU A 69 -3.41 12.13 11.94
N MET A 70 -3.19 11.90 10.63
CA MET A 70 -2.28 12.72 9.83
C MET A 70 -3.02 13.71 8.90
N THR A 71 -2.94 14.99 9.22
CA THR A 71 -3.53 16.11 8.45
C THR A 71 -2.51 17.02 7.76
N SER A 72 -1.19 16.77 7.92
CA SER A 72 -0.13 17.57 7.30
C SER A 72 0.46 16.89 6.05
N GLN A 73 0.86 17.68 5.05
CA GLN A 73 1.51 17.18 3.83
C GLN A 73 2.85 16.49 4.12
N MET A 74 3.60 17.00 5.11
CA MET A 74 4.86 16.39 5.56
C MET A 74 4.62 15.02 6.21
N GLY A 75 3.61 14.92 7.09
CA GLY A 75 3.22 13.64 7.68
C GLY A 75 2.69 12.64 6.65
N GLN A 76 2.03 13.11 5.59
CA GLN A 76 1.58 12.25 4.51
C GLN A 76 2.75 11.68 3.69
N SER A 77 3.81 12.46 3.46
CA SER A 77 5.00 11.96 2.76
C SER A 77 5.70 10.88 3.57
N GLU A 78 5.97 11.15 4.86
CA GLU A 78 6.62 10.20 5.77
C GLU A 78 5.82 8.90 5.88
N TYR A 79 4.50 8.99 5.97
CA TYR A 79 3.62 7.83 5.98
C TYR A 79 3.74 6.97 4.72
N LEU A 80 3.77 7.60 3.53
CA LEU A 80 3.92 6.84 2.29
C LEU A 80 5.32 6.23 2.14
N ASP A 81 6.35 6.90 2.65
CA ASP A 81 7.71 6.35 2.71
C ASP A 81 7.78 5.13 3.65
N GLU A 82 7.09 5.15 4.79
CA GLU A 82 6.95 3.97 5.65
C GLU A 82 6.25 2.82 4.95
N LEU A 83 5.14 3.08 4.25
CA LEU A 83 4.45 2.05 3.47
C LEU A 83 5.38 1.50 2.38
N LEU A 84 6.13 2.37 1.69
CA LEU A 84 7.08 1.96 0.66
C LEU A 84 8.13 1.02 1.21
N GLN A 85 8.68 1.34 2.39
CA GLN A 85 9.68 0.50 3.04
C GLN A 85 9.13 -0.90 3.36
N LEU A 86 7.88 -1.02 3.84
CA LEU A 86 7.24 -2.32 4.07
C LEU A 86 7.12 -3.15 2.79
N PHE A 87 6.72 -2.52 1.68
CA PHE A 87 6.67 -3.20 0.38
C PHE A 87 8.06 -3.63 -0.11
N VAL A 88 9.08 -2.79 0.06
CA VAL A 88 10.46 -3.13 -0.33
C VAL A 88 11.02 -4.27 0.51
N ASP A 89 10.78 -4.25 1.83
CA ASP A 89 11.22 -5.32 2.73
C ASP A 89 10.54 -6.63 2.40
N GLU A 90 9.23 -6.61 2.13
CA GLU A 90 8.49 -7.80 1.69
C GLU A 90 8.97 -8.31 0.33
N TRP A 91 9.27 -7.40 -0.60
CA TRP A 91 9.82 -7.76 -1.91
C TRP A 91 11.20 -8.42 -1.80
N ARG A 92 12.02 -8.00 -0.83
CA ARG A 92 13.35 -8.58 -0.56
C ARG A 92 13.32 -9.95 0.13
N LYS A 93 12.19 -10.36 0.72
CA LYS A 93 12.03 -11.71 1.32
C LYS A 93 11.86 -12.82 0.28
N LYS A 94 11.69 -12.45 -0.98
CA LYS A 94 11.64 -13.37 -2.12
C LYS A 94 12.97 -14.08 -2.40
#